data_AF-A0A3L8P7X4-F1
#
_entry.id   AF-A0A3L8P7X4-F1
#
_cell.length_a   1.000
_cell.length_b   1.000
_cell.length_c   1.000
_cell.angle_alpha   90.00
_cell.angle_beta   90.00
_cell.angle_gamma   90.00
#
_symmetry.space_group_name_H-M   'P 1'
#
loop_
_entity.id
_entity.type
_entity.pdbx_description
1 polymer ?
#
loop_
_entity_poly.entity_id
_entity_poly.type
_entity_poly.pdbx_seq_one_letter_code
_entity_poly.pdbx_strand_id
1 'polypeptide(L)'
;RDTAAHDRQLVIPIVLAIVLAMLLILLRSVVAAVLLAASTVLSYLSALGVGWLLFDHVIGWTAMDVSTPLLAFIFLVALGVDYNIFLTARAREEMRA
;
A
#
# COMPACT_ATOMS: atom_id res chain seq x y z
N ARG A 1 -3.54 24.24 1.62
CA ARG A 1 -2.73 23.47 0.64
C ARG A 1 -1.50 22.84 1.30
N ASP A 2 -0.82 23.54 2.23
CA ASP A 2 0.33 22.96 2.98
C ASP A 2 -0.03 21.85 3.96
N THR A 3 -1.22 21.87 4.58
CA THR A 3 -1.64 20.85 5.56
C THR A 3 -1.67 19.46 4.94
N ALA A 4 -2.25 19.27 3.76
CA ALA A 4 -2.34 17.95 3.11
C ALA A 4 -0.97 17.40 2.68
N ALA A 5 0.00 18.26 2.36
CA ALA A 5 1.36 17.82 2.04
C ALA A 5 2.12 17.36 3.29
N HIS A 6 1.96 18.11 4.38
CA HIS A 6 2.50 17.76 5.68
C HIS A 6 1.89 16.46 6.23
N ASP A 7 0.58 16.31 6.11
CA ASP A 7 -0.15 15.11 6.54
C ASP A 7 0.36 13.87 5.80
N ARG A 8 0.64 13.95 4.49
CA ARG A 8 1.25 12.82 3.76
C ARG A 8 2.63 12.43 4.30
N GLN A 9 3.47 13.42 4.60
CA GLN A 9 4.84 13.18 5.08
C GLN A 9 4.87 12.55 6.49
N LEU A 10 3.82 12.74 7.30
CA LEU A 10 3.66 12.06 8.59
C LEU A 10 2.89 10.75 8.49
N VAL A 11 1.71 10.75 7.86
CA VAL A 11 0.78 9.62 7.88
C VAL A 11 1.33 8.42 7.13
N ILE A 12 1.93 8.62 5.95
CA ILE A 12 2.47 7.51 5.14
C ILE A 12 3.53 6.70 5.91
N PRO A 13 4.60 7.31 6.47
CA PRO A 13 5.60 6.54 7.20
C PRO A 13 5.06 5.95 8.52
N ILE A 14 4.18 6.64 9.24
CA ILE A 14 3.56 6.11 10.46
C ILE A 14 2.74 4.85 10.15
N VAL A 15 1.86 4.92 9.14
CA VAL A 15 1.04 3.77 8.74
C VAL A 15 1.92 2.63 8.21
N LEU A 16 2.96 2.93 7.41
CA LEU A 16 3.88 1.88 6.94
C LEU A 16 4.61 1.20 8.10
N ALA A 17 5.03 1.95 9.12
CA ALA A 17 5.65 1.40 10.32
C ALA A 17 4.67 0.53 11.12
N ILE A 18 3.42 0.98 11.29
CA ILE A 18 2.36 0.21 11.97
C ILE A 18 2.08 -1.10 11.21
N VAL A 19 1.94 -1.04 9.88
CA VAL A 19 1.70 -2.23 9.04
C VAL A 19 2.87 -3.19 9.12
N LEU A 20 4.11 -2.71 9.01
CA LEU A 20 5.29 -3.54 9.13
C LEU A 20 5.38 -4.21 10.50
N ALA A 21 5.08 -3.48 11.58
CA ALA A 21 5.03 -4.02 12.93
C ALA A 21 3.94 -5.09 13.08
N MET A 22 2.73 -4.85 12.56
CA MET A 22 1.65 -5.84 12.55
C MET A 22 2.03 -7.09 11.76
N LEU A 23 2.61 -6.95 10.57
CA LEU A 23 3.08 -8.06 9.75
C LEU A 23 4.18 -8.85 10.46
N LEU A 24 5.13 -8.18 11.13
CA LEU A 24 6.16 -8.84 11.93
C LEU A 24 5.55 -9.67 13.07
N ILE A 25 4.55 -9.12 13.78
CA ILE A 25 3.86 -9.83 14.87
C ILE A 25 3.09 -11.04 14.34
N LEU A 26 2.35 -10.88 13.24
CA LEU A 26 1.51 -11.92 12.66
C LEU A 26 2.32 -13.04 11.98
N LEU A 27 3.30 -12.68 11.15
CA LEU A 27 4.05 -13.65 10.36
C LEU A 27 5.24 -14.24 11.15
N ARG A 28 5.72 -13.57 12.20
CA ARG A 28 6.95 -13.91 12.95
C ARG A 28 8.19 -14.12 12.07
N SER A 29 8.19 -13.55 10.88
CA SER A 29 9.26 -13.66 9.89
C SER A 29 9.54 -12.29 9.30
N VAL A 30 10.76 -11.80 9.51
CA VAL A 30 11.20 -10.49 9.02
C VAL A 30 11.19 -10.45 7.49
N VAL A 31 11.68 -11.52 6.85
CA VAL A 31 11.73 -11.61 5.39
C VAL A 31 10.33 -11.52 4.79
N ALA A 32 9.38 -12.30 5.32
CA ALA A 32 8.01 -12.30 4.80
C ALA A 32 7.30 -10.95 5.04
N ALA A 33 7.49 -10.35 6.23
CA ALA A 33 6.91 -9.04 6.55
C ALA A 33 7.44 -7.94 5.62
N VAL A 34 8.76 -7.91 5.37
CA VAL A 34 9.38 -6.93 4.47
C VAL A 34 8.94 -7.14 3.02
N LEU A 35 8.89 -8.38 2.55
CA LEU A 35 8.44 -8.67 1.17
C LEU A 35 6.99 -8.23 0.94
N LEU A 36 6.08 -8.52 1.86
CA LEU A 36 4.68 -8.10 1.77
C LEU A 36 4.51 -6.58 1.86
N ALA A 37 5.26 -5.91 2.73
CA ALA A 37 5.26 -4.47 2.81
C ALA A 37 5.78 -3.84 1.51
N ALA A 38 6.90 -4.35 0.98
CA ALA A 38 7.50 -3.87 -0.25
C ALA A 38 6.58 -4.08 -1.46
N SER A 39 5.93 -5.24 -1.59
CA SER A 39 4.97 -5.50 -2.67
C SER A 39 3.76 -4.57 -2.61
N THR A 40 3.32 -4.21 -1.41
CA THR A 40 2.21 -3.27 -1.19
C THR A 40 2.61 -1.85 -1.59
N VAL A 41 3.79 -1.39 -1.18
CA VAL A 41 4.32 -0.08 -1.59
C VAL A 41 4.53 -0.02 -3.10
N LEU A 42 5.07 -1.08 -3.71
CA LEU A 42 5.26 -1.15 -5.15
C LEU A 42 3.93 -1.08 -5.91
N SER A 43 2.90 -1.79 -5.42
CA SER A 43 1.54 -1.73 -5.98
C SER A 43 0.95 -0.33 -5.88
N TYR A 44 1.15 0.37 -4.76
CA TYR A 44 0.74 1.76 -4.58
C TYR A 44 1.42 2.71 -5.57
N LEU A 45 2.75 2.62 -5.69
CA LEU A 45 3.51 3.45 -6.63
C LEU A 45 3.11 3.17 -8.09
N SER A 46 2.85 1.90 -8.42
CA SER A 46 2.38 1.50 -9.75
C SER A 46 0.99 2.08 -10.04
N ALA A 47 0.06 1.98 -9.10
CA ALA A 47 -1.29 2.55 -9.25
C ALA A 47 -1.26 4.08 -9.42
N LEU A 48 -0.44 4.78 -8.64
CA LEU A 48 -0.27 6.22 -8.80
C LEU A 48 0.43 6.60 -10.10
N GLY A 49 1.48 5.88 -10.50
CA GLY A 49 2.20 6.16 -11.75
C GLY A 49 1.30 5.96 -12.98
N VAL A 50 0.59 4.83 -13.04
CA VAL A 50 -0.38 4.53 -14.09
C VAL A 50 -1.53 5.54 -14.06
N GLY A 51 -2.05 5.85 -12.87
CA GLY A 51 -3.09 6.86 -12.70
C GLY A 51 -2.65 8.23 -13.21
N TRP A 52 -1.44 8.68 -12.84
CA TRP A 52 -0.91 9.95 -13.31
C TRP A 52 -0.80 10.00 -14.84
N LEU A 53 -0.24 8.96 -15.46
CA LEU A 53 -0.15 8.85 -16.92
C LEU A 53 -1.52 8.90 -17.60
N LEU A 54 -2.51 8.17 -17.07
CA LEU A 54 -3.88 8.17 -17.62
C LEU A 54 -4.53 9.55 -17.54
N PHE A 55 -4.50 10.19 -16.37
CA PHE A 55 -5.17 11.47 -16.18
C PHE A 55 -4.49 12.60 -16.98
N ASP A 56 -3.16 12.61 -16.98
CA ASP A 56 -2.36 13.66 -17.63
C ASP A 56 -2.32 13.49 -19.16
N HIS A 57 -2.08 12.26 -19.67
CA HIS A 57 -1.86 12.05 -21.11
C HIS A 57 -3.08 11.55 -21.87
N VAL A 58 -4.04 10.85 -21.24
CA VAL A 58 -5.19 10.24 -21.94
C VAL A 58 -6.46 11.05 -21.75
N ILE A 59 -6.76 11.48 -20.53
CA ILE A 59 -8.00 12.16 -20.18
C ILE A 59 -7.86 13.70 -20.30
N GLY A 60 -6.63 14.22 -20.24
CA GLY A 60 -6.34 15.65 -20.38
C GLY A 60 -6.80 16.48 -19.18
N TRP A 61 -6.97 15.86 -18.02
CA TRP A 61 -7.32 16.56 -16.78
C TRP A 61 -6.05 16.95 -16.01
N THR A 62 -5.98 18.21 -15.58
CA THR A 62 -4.88 18.73 -14.77
C THR A 62 -4.85 18.08 -13.39
N ALA A 63 -3.94 17.12 -13.24
CA ALA A 63 -3.46 16.52 -11.99
C ALA A 63 -4.51 15.93 -11.03
N MET A 64 -4.14 14.81 -10.38
CA MET A 64 -4.97 14.24 -9.30
C MET A 64 -5.05 15.20 -8.10
N ASP A 65 -6.18 15.18 -7.39
CA ASP A 65 -6.36 15.97 -6.18
C ASP A 65 -5.23 15.69 -5.17
N VAL A 66 -4.89 16.69 -4.37
CA VAL A 66 -3.81 16.62 -3.38
C VAL A 66 -4.06 15.52 -2.35
N SER A 67 -5.32 15.13 -2.14
CA SER A 67 -5.74 14.07 -1.21
C SER A 67 -5.67 12.67 -1.85
N THR A 68 -5.67 12.56 -3.18
CA THR A 68 -5.72 11.29 -3.91
C THR A 68 -4.59 10.33 -3.53
N PRO A 69 -3.31 10.76 -3.43
CA PRO A 69 -2.23 9.87 -3.00
C PRO A 69 -2.45 9.30 -1.59
N LEU A 70 -2.90 10.14 -0.65
CA LEU A 70 -3.13 9.70 0.72
C LEU A 70 -4.27 8.68 0.80
N LEU A 71 -5.39 8.95 0.12
CA LEU A 71 -6.53 8.04 0.09
C LEU A 71 -6.20 6.73 -0.63
N ALA A 72 -5.51 6.80 -1.78
CA ALA A 72 -5.06 5.62 -2.50
C ALA A 72 -4.14 4.74 -1.63
N PHE A 73 -3.24 5.36 -0.87
CA PHE A 73 -2.36 4.65 0.06
C PHE A 73 -3.17 3.93 1.15
N ILE A 74 -4.09 4.63 1.82
CA ILE A 74 -4.92 4.05 2.89
C ILE A 74 -5.73 2.86 2.37
N PHE A 75 -6.42 3.01 1.23
CA PHE A 75 -7.22 1.93 0.65
C PHE A 75 -6.35 0.75 0.20
N LEU A 76 -5.21 1.00 -0.43
CA LEU A 76 -4.38 -0.06 -0.96
C LEU A 76 -3.66 -0.84 0.14
N VAL A 77 -3.26 -0.17 1.22
CA VAL A 77 -2.74 -0.83 2.41
C VAL A 77 -3.82 -1.65 3.10
N ALA A 78 -5.02 -1.07 3.30
CA ALA A 78 -6.14 -1.78 3.93
C ALA A 78 -6.53 -3.04 3.15
N LEU A 79 -6.69 -2.94 1.83
CA LEU A 79 -7.03 -4.09 0.99
C LEU A 79 -5.84 -5.06 0.83
N GLY A 80 -4.64 -4.54 0.59
CA GLY A 80 -3.47 -5.33 0.22
C GLY A 80 -2.96 -6.22 1.35
N VAL A 81 -3.00 -5.73 2.60
CA VAL A 81 -2.62 -6.52 3.77
C VAL A 81 -3.60 -7.69 3.98
N ASP A 82 -4.91 -7.43 3.87
CA ASP A 82 -5.95 -8.45 4.06
C ASP A 82 -5.82 -9.58 3.02
N TYR A 83 -5.64 -9.24 1.74
CA TYR A 83 -5.47 -10.25 0.69
C TYR A 83 -4.19 -11.06 0.82
N ASN A 84 -3.07 -10.40 1.12
CA ASN A 84 -1.79 -11.09 1.27
C ASN A 84 -1.79 -12.05 2.46
N ILE A 85 -2.44 -11.66 3.56
CA ILE A 85 -2.61 -12.54 4.72
C ILE A 85 -3.49 -13.73 4.34
N PHE A 86 -4.63 -13.52 3.67
CA PHE A 86 -5.53 -14.61 3.27
C PHE A 86 -4.87 -15.59 2.28
N LEU A 87 -4.19 -15.08 1.26
CA LEU A 87 -3.44 -15.90 0.29
C LEU A 87 -2.33 -16.71 0.98
N THR A 88 -1.57 -16.09 1.88
CA THR A 88 -0.49 -16.78 2.61
C THR A 88 -1.07 -17.84 3.57
N ALA A 89 -2.21 -17.56 4.20
CA ALA A 89 -2.91 -18.52 5.04
C ALA A 89 -3.39 -19.72 4.22
N ARG A 90 -4.02 -19.48 3.06
CA ARG A 90 -4.51 -20.53 2.16
C ARG A 90 -3.38 -21.38 1.59
N ALA A 91 -2.28 -20.77 1.14
CA ALA A 91 -1.13 -21.49 0.62
C ALA A 91 -0.52 -22.44 1.66
N ARG A 92 -0.45 -22.03 2.93
CA ARG A 92 0.02 -22.92 4.02
C ARG A 92 -0.92 -24.08 4.31
N GLU A 93 -2.21 -23.90 4.08
CA GLU A 93 -3.22 -24.95 4.27
C GLU A 93 -3.08 -26.03 3.20
N GLU A 94 -2.87 -25.64 1.94
CA GLU A 94 -2.67 -26.60 0.84
C GLU A 94 -1.34 -27.35 0.91
N MET A 95 -0.28 -26.77 1.47
CA MET A 95 0.97 -27.51 1.71
C MET A 95 0.89 -28.54 2.84
N ARG A 96 -0.16 -28.47 3.68
CA ARG A 96 -0.38 -29.41 4.80
C ARG A 96 -1.38 -30.50 4.46
N ALA A 97 -2.18 -30.31 3.39
CA ALA A 97 -3.09 -31.31 2.84
C ALA A 97 -2.34 -32.28 1.93
#